data_AF-A0A7V9GA19-F1
#
_entry.id   AF-A0A7V9GA19-F1
#
_cell.length_a   1.000
_cell.length_b   1.000
_cell.length_c   1.000
_cell.angle_alpha   90.00
_cell.angle_beta   90.00
_cell.angle_gamma   90.00
#
_symmetry.space_group_name_H-M   'P 1'
#
loop_
_entity.id
_entity.type
_entity.pdbx_description
1 polymer ?
#
loop_
_entity_poly.entity_id
_entity_poly.type
_entity_poly.pdbx_seq_one_letter_code
_entity_poly.pdbx_strand_id
1 'polypeptide(L)'
;MAGNTPSLLETYWRHLLMLIIVVGSFTLILSLHPFGQNPEYHNFADRRAFFGIPNFLDVASNLAFLIVGIIGLKICFKNYLGSMRNAWIILFAGITLVSVGSAYYHLNPNNQTLVWDRLPMTIGFMGLFAALLGEYISEQLGRYILIPALLLGFSSVIYWHLFDDLRFYIWIQLIPLLTIPVIMILY
;
A
#
# COMPACT_ATOMS: atom_id res chain seq x y z
N MET A 1 -8.69 41.90 -27.71
CA MET A 1 -8.61 40.44 -27.91
C MET A 1 -9.00 39.79 -26.59
N ALA A 2 -10.22 39.28 -26.47
CA ALA A 2 -10.65 38.58 -25.26
C ALA A 2 -9.91 37.24 -25.21
N GLY A 3 -8.98 37.08 -24.27
CA GLY A 3 -8.32 35.82 -24.02
C GLY A 3 -9.38 34.80 -23.61
N ASN A 4 -9.51 33.72 -24.37
CA ASN A 4 -10.40 32.63 -24.03
C ASN A 4 -9.95 32.08 -22.67
N THR A 5 -10.76 32.30 -21.63
CA THR A 5 -10.47 31.71 -20.32
C THR A 5 -10.65 30.20 -20.47
N PRO A 6 -9.65 29.40 -20.06
CA PRO A 6 -9.75 27.95 -20.18
C PRO A 6 -10.99 27.47 -19.42
N SER A 7 -11.68 26.49 -19.99
CA SER A 7 -12.87 25.93 -19.34
C SER A 7 -12.48 25.28 -17.99
N LEU A 8 -13.46 25.12 -17.09
CA LEU A 8 -13.23 24.39 -15.83
C LEU A 8 -12.68 22.98 -16.11
N LEU A 9 -13.15 22.33 -17.18
CA LEU A 9 -12.67 21.01 -17.58
C LEU A 9 -11.19 21.04 -17.97
N GLU A 10 -10.77 22.01 -18.80
CA GLU A 10 -9.36 22.19 -19.20
C GLU A 10 -8.45 22.51 -18.01
N THR A 11 -8.99 23.14 -16.98
CA THR A 11 -8.22 23.49 -15.76
C THR A 11 -8.08 22.30 -14.81
N TYR A 12 -9.12 21.46 -14.67
CA TYR A 12 -9.19 20.41 -13.64
C TYR A 12 -9.18 18.97 -14.16
N TRP A 13 -8.99 18.73 -15.46
CA TRP A 13 -9.07 17.37 -16.04
C TRP A 13 -8.13 16.35 -15.37
N ARG A 14 -6.93 16.76 -14.94
CA ARG A 14 -5.97 15.87 -14.24
C ARG A 14 -6.54 15.36 -12.91
N HIS A 15 -7.15 16.26 -12.15
CA HIS A 15 -7.81 15.94 -10.89
C HIS A 15 -9.05 15.07 -11.12
N LEU A 16 -9.82 15.37 -12.18
CA LEU A 16 -10.97 14.56 -12.56
C LEU A 16 -10.56 13.14 -12.96
N LEU A 17 -9.48 12.99 -13.73
CA LEU A 17 -8.93 11.69 -14.09
C LEU A 17 -8.48 10.90 -12.86
N MET A 18 -7.75 11.54 -11.94
CA MET A 18 -7.37 10.93 -10.65
C MET A 18 -8.61 10.46 -9.86
N LEU A 19 -9.64 11.29 -9.79
CA LEU A 19 -10.90 10.93 -9.12
C LEU A 19 -11.59 9.75 -9.79
N ILE A 20 -11.65 9.74 -11.13
CA ILE A 20 -12.23 8.63 -11.92
C ILE A 20 -11.46 7.33 -11.66
N ILE A 21 -10.13 7.37 -11.57
CA ILE A 21 -9.33 6.18 -11.28
C ILE A 21 -9.61 5.67 -9.86
N VAL A 22 -9.62 6.54 -8.87
CA VAL A 22 -9.89 6.17 -7.47
C VAL A 22 -11.31 5.62 -7.29
N VAL A 23 -12.32 6.39 -7.70
CA VAL A 23 -13.75 6.04 -7.51
C VAL A 23 -14.17 4.93 -8.46
N GLY A 24 -13.71 4.97 -9.71
CA GLY A 24 -14.02 3.97 -10.73
C GLY A 24 -13.44 2.60 -10.39
N SER A 25 -12.18 2.53 -9.97
CA SER A 25 -11.58 1.27 -9.52
C SER A 25 -12.27 0.71 -8.27
N PHE A 26 -12.67 1.58 -7.33
CA PHE A 26 -13.41 1.15 -6.14
C PHE A 26 -14.79 0.59 -6.50
N THR A 27 -15.52 1.29 -7.37
CA THR A 27 -16.83 0.85 -7.87
C THR A 27 -16.73 -0.47 -8.62
N LEU A 28 -15.68 -0.64 -9.43
CA LEU A 28 -15.39 -1.88 -10.14
C LEU A 28 -15.12 -3.03 -9.17
N ILE A 29 -14.33 -2.81 -8.11
CA ILE A 29 -14.09 -3.83 -7.08
C ILE A 29 -15.38 -4.20 -6.35
N LEU A 30 -16.24 -3.22 -6.04
CA LEU A 30 -17.51 -3.46 -5.37
C LEU A 30 -18.54 -4.23 -6.23
N SER A 31 -18.45 -4.13 -7.56
CA SER A 31 -19.34 -4.86 -8.48
C SER A 31 -18.98 -6.34 -8.62
N LEU A 32 -17.79 -6.74 -8.18
CA LEU A 32 -17.40 -8.15 -8.10
C LEU A 32 -18.14 -8.84 -6.94
N HIS A 33 -18.48 -10.11 -7.15
CA HIS A 33 -18.94 -10.97 -6.05
C HIS A 33 -17.84 -11.05 -4.98
N PRO A 34 -18.19 -11.04 -3.67
CA PRO A 34 -17.22 -11.29 -2.60
C PRO A 34 -16.43 -12.58 -2.87
N PHE A 35 -15.12 -12.53 -2.66
CA PHE A 35 -14.26 -13.69 -2.81
C PHE A 35 -13.21 -13.75 -1.71
N GLY A 36 -13.05 -14.94 -1.15
CA GLY A 36 -12.17 -15.22 -0.04
C GLY A 36 -10.75 -15.60 -0.42
N GLN A 37 -9.98 -15.93 0.60
CA GLN A 37 -8.62 -16.38 0.43
C GLN A 37 -8.57 -17.80 -0.13
N ASN A 38 -8.03 -17.97 -1.34
CA ASN A 38 -7.77 -19.30 -1.87
C ASN A 38 -6.77 -20.04 -0.95
N PRO A 39 -7.09 -21.25 -0.44
CA PRO A 39 -6.19 -22.04 0.40
C PRO A 39 -4.85 -22.36 -0.27
N GLU A 40 -4.85 -22.52 -1.60
CA GLU A 40 -3.63 -22.76 -2.40
C GLU A 40 -2.65 -21.58 -2.35
N TYR A 41 -3.06 -20.41 -1.88
CA TYR A 41 -2.17 -19.27 -1.66
C TYR A 41 -1.06 -19.55 -0.65
N HIS A 42 -1.27 -20.51 0.26
CA HIS A 42 -0.26 -20.94 1.24
C HIS A 42 0.72 -21.97 0.67
N ASN A 43 0.48 -22.44 -0.57
CA ASN A 43 1.29 -23.46 -1.21
C ASN A 43 2.46 -22.84 -1.98
N PHE A 44 3.54 -22.54 -1.25
CA PHE A 44 4.76 -21.98 -1.85
C PHE A 44 5.46 -22.95 -2.79
N ALA A 45 6.17 -22.38 -3.76
CA ALA A 45 7.04 -23.15 -4.65
C ALA A 45 8.30 -23.64 -3.91
N ASP A 46 8.85 -22.84 -3.00
CA ASP A 46 9.94 -23.30 -2.15
C ASP A 46 9.40 -24.21 -1.04
N ARG A 47 9.75 -25.48 -1.10
CA ARG A 47 9.45 -26.47 -0.06
C ARG A 47 10.70 -26.95 0.67
N ARG A 48 11.86 -26.34 0.39
CA ARG A 48 13.13 -26.74 0.99
C ARG A 48 13.23 -26.20 2.41
N ALA A 49 13.82 -27.01 3.28
CA ALA A 49 14.19 -26.60 4.62
C ALA A 49 15.71 -26.49 4.72
N PHE A 50 16.20 -25.35 5.23
CA PHE A 50 17.61 -25.14 5.57
C PHE A 50 17.69 -24.63 7.01
N PHE A 51 18.66 -25.10 7.78
CA PHE A 51 18.83 -24.73 9.20
C PHE A 51 17.58 -24.93 10.08
N GLY A 52 16.70 -25.87 9.71
CA GLY A 52 15.43 -26.12 10.41
C GLY A 52 14.30 -25.13 10.08
N ILE A 53 14.50 -24.23 9.13
CA ILE A 53 13.53 -23.25 8.68
C ILE A 53 12.83 -23.76 7.40
N PRO A 54 11.50 -23.96 7.39
CA PRO A 54 10.74 -24.33 6.18
C PRO A 54 10.61 -23.13 5.23
N ASN A 55 10.37 -23.39 3.94
CA ASN A 55 10.22 -22.36 2.90
C ASN A 55 11.38 -21.34 2.97
N PHE A 56 12.60 -21.84 3.14
CA PHE A 56 13.73 -21.04 3.63
C PHE A 56 14.01 -19.81 2.77
N LEU A 57 13.90 -19.89 1.44
CA LEU A 57 14.14 -18.74 0.58
C LEU A 57 13.04 -17.68 0.71
N ASP A 58 11.79 -18.09 0.91
CA ASP A 58 10.70 -17.14 1.18
C ASP A 58 10.95 -16.40 2.51
N VAL A 59 11.36 -17.13 3.56
CA VAL A 59 11.73 -16.53 4.86
C VAL A 59 12.96 -15.63 4.73
N ALA A 60 14.04 -16.10 4.10
CA ALA A 60 15.31 -15.38 4.02
C ALA A 60 15.24 -14.13 3.14
N SER A 61 14.42 -14.15 2.07
CA SER A 61 14.24 -13.00 1.17
C SER A 61 13.70 -11.76 1.89
N ASN A 62 13.02 -11.95 3.03
CA ASN A 62 12.50 -10.85 3.84
C ASN A 62 13.56 -9.95 4.47
N LEU A 63 14.82 -10.39 4.53
CA LEU A 63 15.94 -9.55 4.97
C LEU A 63 16.12 -8.33 4.05
N ALA A 64 15.80 -8.45 2.76
CA ALA A 64 15.88 -7.33 1.83
C ALA A 64 14.93 -6.19 2.23
N PHE A 65 13.70 -6.50 2.62
CA PHE A 65 12.75 -5.51 3.15
C PHE A 65 13.27 -4.86 4.43
N LEU A 66 13.87 -5.62 5.34
CA LEU A 66 14.45 -5.07 6.58
C LEU A 66 15.53 -4.03 6.28
N ILE A 67 16.44 -4.36 5.36
CA ILE A 67 17.55 -3.48 4.96
C ILE A 67 16.98 -2.18 4.35
N VAL A 68 16.07 -2.29 3.38
CA VAL A 68 15.45 -1.14 2.71
C VAL A 68 14.67 -0.26 3.71
N GLY A 69 13.86 -0.88 4.57
CA GLY A 69 13.07 -0.18 5.58
C GLY A 69 13.95 0.58 6.57
N ILE A 70 15.02 -0.04 7.10
CA ILE A 70 15.94 0.62 8.04
C ILE A 70 16.69 1.77 7.36
N ILE A 71 17.17 1.59 6.13
CA ILE A 71 17.85 2.66 5.39
C ILE A 71 16.90 3.84 5.17
N GLY A 72 15.67 3.58 4.72
CA GLY A 72 14.67 4.62 4.50
C GLY A 72 14.27 5.36 5.77
N LEU A 73 14.07 4.64 6.90
CA LEU A 73 13.84 5.27 8.20
C LEU A 73 15.01 6.17 8.61
N LYS A 74 16.27 5.70 8.46
CA LYS A 74 17.46 6.51 8.75
C LYS A 74 17.49 7.78 7.89
N ILE A 75 17.14 7.69 6.61
CA ILE A 75 17.04 8.85 5.71
C ILE A 75 15.96 9.81 6.20
N CYS A 76 14.78 9.32 6.58
CA CYS A 76 13.67 10.14 7.08
C CYS A 76 13.98 10.84 8.42
N PHE A 77 14.79 10.21 9.27
CA PHE A 77 15.17 10.79 10.54
C PHE A 77 16.32 11.80 10.44
N LYS A 78 17.22 11.61 9.46
CA LYS A 78 18.39 12.48 9.27
C LYS A 78 18.10 13.70 8.40
N ASN A 79 17.19 13.59 7.43
CA ASN A 79 16.95 14.64 6.44
C ASN A 79 15.64 15.40 6.73
N TYR A 80 15.59 16.65 6.28
CA TYR A 80 14.36 17.42 6.25
C TYR A 80 13.56 17.02 5.00
N LEU A 81 12.47 16.26 5.19
CA LEU A 81 11.56 15.81 4.13
C LEU A 81 10.29 16.68 4.05
N GLY A 82 10.36 17.91 4.55
CA GLY A 82 9.21 18.81 4.61
C GLY A 82 8.03 18.22 5.37
N SER A 83 6.84 18.57 4.90
CA SER A 83 5.55 18.23 5.51
C SER A 83 5.15 16.76 5.36
N MET A 84 5.68 16.05 4.36
CA MET A 84 5.37 14.64 4.09
C MET A 84 6.30 13.65 4.81
N ARG A 85 7.23 14.14 5.64
CA ARG A 85 8.12 13.30 6.46
C ARG A 85 7.40 12.16 7.18
N ASN A 86 6.24 12.43 7.77
CA ASN A 86 5.48 11.40 8.50
C ASN A 86 4.97 10.30 7.58
N ALA A 87 4.50 10.63 6.37
CA ALA A 87 4.02 9.64 5.41
C ALA A 87 5.18 8.74 4.92
N TRP A 88 6.37 9.32 4.70
CA TRP A 88 7.58 8.56 4.38
C TRP A 88 8.05 7.65 5.54
N ILE A 89 8.01 8.15 6.78
CA ILE A 89 8.30 7.32 7.96
C ILE A 89 7.34 6.13 8.02
N ILE A 90 6.05 6.37 7.79
CA ILE A 90 5.02 5.31 7.78
C ILE A 90 5.28 4.29 6.67
N LEU A 91 5.66 4.72 5.46
CA LEU A 91 6.07 3.80 4.39
C LEU A 91 7.21 2.89 4.84
N PHE A 92 8.33 3.48 5.28
CA PHE A 92 9.52 2.69 5.62
C PHE A 92 9.35 1.87 6.90
N ALA A 93 8.55 2.34 7.86
CA ALA A 93 8.13 1.54 9.00
C ALA A 93 7.28 0.34 8.55
N GLY A 94 6.34 0.55 7.62
CA GLY A 94 5.59 -0.53 6.97
C GLY A 94 6.50 -1.56 6.32
N ILE A 95 7.47 -1.13 5.52
CA ILE A 95 8.46 -2.02 4.86
C ILE A 95 9.28 -2.81 5.91
N THR A 96 9.74 -2.16 6.97
CA THR A 96 10.45 -2.85 8.07
C THR A 96 9.54 -3.90 8.74
N LEU A 97 8.28 -3.57 8.97
CA LEU A 97 7.30 -4.49 9.56
C LEU A 97 6.91 -5.63 8.61
N VAL A 98 6.88 -5.40 7.29
CA VAL A 98 6.66 -6.45 6.27
C VAL A 98 7.71 -7.54 6.42
N SER A 99 8.98 -7.18 6.63
CA SER A 99 10.04 -8.17 6.85
C SER A 99 9.69 -9.17 7.97
N VAL A 100 9.20 -8.66 9.10
CA VAL A 100 8.84 -9.48 10.27
C VAL A 100 7.55 -10.26 10.01
N GLY A 101 6.52 -9.59 9.51
CA GLY A 101 5.21 -10.17 9.25
C GLY A 101 5.23 -11.28 8.20
N SER A 102 5.91 -11.01 7.08
CA SER A 102 6.10 -11.96 5.99
C SER A 102 6.97 -13.14 6.41
N ALA A 103 8.08 -12.91 7.13
CA ALA A 103 8.88 -14.01 7.66
C ALA A 103 8.06 -14.92 8.60
N TYR A 104 7.24 -14.33 9.48
CA TYR A 104 6.34 -15.09 10.35
C TYR A 104 5.29 -15.89 9.56
N TYR A 105 4.70 -15.29 8.53
CA TYR A 105 3.79 -15.98 7.61
C TYR A 105 4.45 -17.16 6.90
N HIS A 106 5.63 -16.97 6.32
CA HIS A 106 6.35 -18.03 5.60
C HIS A 106 6.85 -19.17 6.50
N LEU A 107 7.10 -18.89 7.78
CA LEU A 107 7.43 -19.93 8.77
C LEU A 107 6.26 -20.86 9.09
N ASN A 108 5.02 -20.34 9.09
CA ASN A 108 3.82 -21.10 9.35
C ASN A 108 2.64 -20.57 8.51
N PRO A 109 2.55 -20.93 7.22
CA PRO A 109 1.62 -20.29 6.30
C PRO A 109 0.18 -20.72 6.52
N ASN A 110 -0.66 -19.76 6.89
CA ASN A 110 -2.11 -19.91 7.01
C ASN A 110 -2.78 -18.52 7.04
N ASN A 111 -4.11 -18.47 7.02
CA ASN A 111 -4.86 -17.20 7.04
C ASN A 111 -4.62 -16.36 8.29
N GLN A 112 -4.32 -16.96 9.44
CA GLN A 112 -4.06 -16.21 10.68
C GLN A 112 -2.69 -15.53 10.63
N THR A 113 -1.67 -16.23 10.16
CA THR A 113 -0.32 -15.67 10.03
C THR A 113 -0.23 -14.66 8.87
N LEU A 114 -1.03 -14.86 7.81
CA LEU A 114 -1.12 -13.93 6.67
C LEU A 114 -1.65 -12.54 7.05
N VAL A 115 -2.44 -12.40 8.12
CA VAL A 115 -2.85 -11.10 8.66
C VAL A 115 -1.62 -10.24 8.98
N TRP A 116 -0.60 -10.85 9.56
CA TRP A 116 0.62 -10.16 9.99
C TRP A 116 1.53 -9.76 8.83
N ASP A 117 1.40 -10.40 7.67
CA ASP A 117 2.06 -9.98 6.44
C ASP A 117 1.28 -8.84 5.75
N ARG A 118 -0.05 -8.95 5.70
CA ARG A 118 -0.93 -7.96 5.05
C ARG A 118 -1.00 -6.63 5.77
N LEU A 119 -1.07 -6.64 7.11
CA LEU A 119 -1.18 -5.41 7.89
C LEU A 119 -0.02 -4.44 7.59
N PRO A 120 1.26 -4.84 7.74
CA PRO A 120 2.40 -4.01 7.35
C PRO A 120 2.39 -3.55 5.89
N MET A 121 1.96 -4.41 4.96
CA MET A 121 1.83 -4.01 3.56
C MET A 121 0.86 -2.83 3.41
N THR A 122 -0.32 -2.88 4.04
CA THR A 122 -1.28 -1.77 3.97
C THR A 122 -0.73 -0.48 4.57
N ILE A 123 0.04 -0.55 5.66
CA ILE A 123 0.72 0.61 6.25
C ILE A 123 1.69 1.22 5.23
N GLY A 124 2.51 0.38 4.59
CA GLY A 124 3.44 0.80 3.54
C GLY A 124 2.74 1.49 2.38
N PHE A 125 1.76 0.82 1.80
CA PHE A 125 0.99 1.33 0.65
C PHE A 125 0.27 2.65 0.94
N MET A 126 -0.36 2.79 2.10
CA MET A 126 -1.08 4.01 2.47
C MET A 126 -0.12 5.16 2.83
N GLY A 127 1.05 4.85 3.42
CA GLY A 127 2.13 5.82 3.63
C GLY A 127 2.66 6.38 2.31
N LEU A 128 2.96 5.49 1.34
CA LEU A 128 3.40 5.90 0.01
C LEU A 128 2.33 6.74 -0.71
N PHE A 129 1.08 6.29 -0.68
CA PHE A 129 -0.03 7.00 -1.30
C PHE A 129 -0.19 8.43 -0.76
N ALA A 130 -0.21 8.58 0.57
CA ALA A 130 -0.32 9.89 1.20
C ALA A 130 0.89 10.79 0.92
N ALA A 131 2.10 10.23 0.91
CA ALA A 131 3.32 10.97 0.60
C ALA A 131 3.26 11.57 -0.82
N LEU A 132 2.90 10.75 -1.81
CA LEU A 132 2.87 11.19 -3.21
C LEU A 132 1.74 12.17 -3.51
N LEU A 133 0.56 11.97 -2.93
CA LEU A 133 -0.51 12.97 -3.02
C LEU A 133 -0.08 14.30 -2.39
N GLY A 134 0.64 14.23 -1.26
CA GLY A 134 1.16 15.40 -0.57
C GLY A 134 2.21 16.19 -1.36
N GLU A 135 3.15 15.48 -1.99
CA GLU A 135 4.26 16.09 -2.72
C GLU A 135 3.85 16.63 -4.08
N TYR A 136 2.98 15.92 -4.81
CA TYR A 136 2.69 16.23 -6.21
C TYR A 136 1.35 16.92 -6.43
N ILE A 137 0.39 16.78 -5.52
CA ILE A 137 -0.96 17.36 -5.68
C ILE A 137 -1.21 18.47 -4.66
N SER A 138 -1.14 18.16 -3.37
CA SER A 138 -1.38 19.13 -2.31
C SER A 138 -0.90 18.63 -0.95
N GLU A 139 -0.03 19.40 -0.30
CA GLU A 139 0.44 19.12 1.06
C GLU A 139 -0.71 18.91 2.05
N GLN A 140 -1.77 19.73 1.94
CA GLN A 140 -2.92 19.62 2.84
C GLN A 140 -3.64 18.29 2.63
N LEU A 141 -3.84 17.89 1.37
CA LEU A 141 -4.46 16.62 1.02
C LEU A 141 -3.66 15.45 1.60
N GLY A 142 -2.34 15.41 1.37
CA GLY A 142 -1.46 14.36 1.89
C GLY A 142 -1.52 14.25 3.42
N ARG A 143 -1.52 15.39 4.13
CA ARG A 143 -1.59 15.43 5.59
C ARG A 143 -2.94 14.93 6.13
N TYR A 144 -4.05 15.36 5.51
CA TYR A 144 -5.39 14.97 5.97
C TYR A 144 -5.74 13.53 5.61
N ILE A 145 -5.26 13.02 4.48
CA ILE A 145 -5.60 11.67 4.03
C ILE A 145 -4.79 10.58 4.73
N LEU A 146 -3.61 10.89 5.29
CA LEU A 146 -2.72 9.89 5.88
C LEU A 146 -3.42 9.01 6.94
N ILE A 147 -4.07 9.62 7.94
CA ILE A 147 -4.74 8.87 9.01
C ILE A 147 -5.96 8.09 8.48
N PRO A 148 -6.89 8.69 7.72
CA PRO A 148 -7.98 7.94 7.09
C PRO A 148 -7.50 6.78 6.22
N ALA A 149 -6.46 6.98 5.41
CA ALA A 149 -5.91 5.95 4.54
C ALA A 149 -5.36 4.77 5.35
N LEU A 150 -4.62 5.04 6.42
CA LEU A 150 -4.13 4.00 7.32
C LEU A 150 -5.30 3.22 7.96
N LEU A 151 -6.30 3.91 8.50
CA LEU A 151 -7.47 3.26 9.10
C LEU A 151 -8.23 2.39 8.09
N LEU A 152 -8.37 2.84 6.85
CA LEU A 152 -8.96 2.05 5.76
C LEU A 152 -8.11 0.81 5.46
N GLY A 153 -6.77 0.95 5.41
CA GLY A 153 -5.85 -0.16 5.24
C GLY A 153 -5.99 -1.21 6.34
N PHE A 154 -5.92 -0.81 7.62
CA PHE A 154 -6.15 -1.69 8.76
C PHE A 154 -7.51 -2.38 8.70
N SER A 155 -8.57 -1.59 8.47
CA SER A 155 -9.94 -2.11 8.42
C SER A 155 -10.13 -3.12 7.29
N SER A 156 -9.45 -2.93 6.15
CA SER A 156 -9.55 -3.85 5.01
C SER A 156 -9.03 -5.25 5.33
N VAL A 157 -7.94 -5.35 6.12
CA VAL A 157 -7.36 -6.65 6.52
C VAL A 157 -8.22 -7.31 7.59
N ILE A 158 -8.72 -6.53 8.56
CA ILE A 158 -9.64 -7.04 9.59
C ILE A 158 -10.93 -7.56 8.93
N TYR A 159 -11.49 -6.78 8.00
CA TYR A 159 -12.68 -7.17 7.27
C TYR A 159 -12.46 -8.46 6.49
N TRP A 160 -11.35 -8.57 5.75
CA TRP A 160 -11.00 -9.82 5.08
C TRP A 160 -10.91 -10.99 6.08
N HIS A 161 -10.24 -10.82 7.21
CA HIS A 161 -10.06 -11.89 8.19
C HIS A 161 -11.38 -12.37 8.82
N LEU A 162 -12.34 -11.47 9.02
CA LEU A 162 -13.63 -11.78 9.65
C LEU A 162 -14.68 -12.31 8.67
N PHE A 163 -14.68 -11.82 7.42
CA PHE A 163 -15.73 -12.08 6.44
C PHE A 163 -15.27 -12.88 5.23
N ASP A 164 -13.99 -13.24 5.16
CA ASP A 164 -13.35 -13.91 4.03
C ASP A 164 -13.66 -13.22 2.69
N ASP A 165 -13.43 -11.90 2.65
CA ASP A 165 -13.68 -11.07 1.48
C ASP A 165 -12.49 -10.14 1.23
N LEU A 166 -11.76 -10.41 0.14
CA LEU A 166 -10.50 -9.75 -0.22
C LEU A 166 -10.68 -8.43 -0.97
N ARG A 167 -11.89 -8.08 -1.39
CA ARG A 167 -12.14 -6.95 -2.30
C ARG A 167 -11.52 -5.65 -1.79
N PHE A 168 -11.77 -5.29 -0.54
CA PHE A 168 -11.24 -4.07 0.07
C PHE A 168 -9.71 -4.09 0.18
N TYR A 169 -9.12 -5.21 0.62
CA TYR A 169 -7.67 -5.34 0.75
C TYR A 169 -6.98 -5.19 -0.62
N ILE A 170 -7.51 -5.83 -1.65
CA ILE A 170 -6.98 -5.73 -3.03
C ILE A 170 -7.05 -4.30 -3.52
N TRP A 171 -8.16 -3.60 -3.28
CA TRP A 171 -8.27 -2.21 -3.68
C TRP A 171 -7.27 -1.30 -2.96
N ILE A 172 -7.08 -1.48 -1.65
CA ILE A 172 -6.07 -0.77 -0.85
C ILE A 172 -4.65 -1.00 -1.39
N GLN A 173 -4.34 -2.21 -1.83
CA GLN A 173 -3.04 -2.54 -2.43
C GLN A 173 -2.88 -1.97 -3.84
N LEU A 174 -3.96 -1.96 -4.63
CA LEU A 174 -3.93 -1.56 -6.03
C LEU A 174 -3.91 -0.03 -6.21
N ILE A 175 -4.58 0.72 -5.34
CA ILE A 175 -4.77 2.15 -5.55
C ILE A 175 -3.47 2.97 -5.62
N PRO A 176 -2.42 2.72 -4.80
CA PRO A 176 -1.15 3.42 -4.95
C PRO A 176 -0.48 3.03 -6.27
N LEU A 177 -0.52 1.75 -6.66
CA LEU A 177 0.08 1.27 -7.91
C LEU A 177 -0.55 1.89 -9.16
N LEU A 178 -1.85 2.16 -9.15
CA LEU A 178 -2.53 2.85 -10.24
C LEU A 178 -2.28 4.36 -10.25
N THR A 179 -2.24 4.97 -9.08
CA THR A 179 -2.11 6.43 -8.95
C THR A 179 -0.68 6.92 -9.15
N ILE A 180 0.34 6.13 -8.79
CA ILE A 180 1.76 6.51 -8.93
C ILE A 180 2.11 6.91 -10.38
N PRO A 181 1.88 6.06 -11.42
CA PRO A 181 2.22 6.43 -12.79
C PRO A 181 1.47 7.68 -13.25
N VAL A 182 0.21 7.83 -12.84
CA VAL A 182 -0.65 8.95 -13.25
C VAL A 182 -0.13 10.25 -12.65
N ILE A 183 0.23 10.24 -11.36
CA ILE A 183 0.83 11.39 -10.68
C ILE A 183 2.14 11.76 -11.38
N MET A 184 3.03 10.79 -11.62
CA MET A 184 4.35 11.05 -12.23
C MET A 184 4.28 11.58 -13.68
N ILE A 185 3.24 11.22 -14.44
CA ILE A 185 3.07 11.66 -15.84
C ILE A 185 2.36 13.02 -15.92
N LEU A 186 1.45 13.31 -14.97
CA LEU A 186 0.51 14.43 -15.10
C LEU A 186 0.79 15.59 -14.15
N TYR A 187 1.56 15.43 -13.08
CA TYR A 187 1.84 16.47 -12.09
C TYR A 187 3.34 16.77 -12.05
#